data_AF-A0A151EGS7-F1
#
_entry.id   AF-A0A151EGS7-F1
#
_cell.length_a   1.000
_cell.length_b   1.000
_cell.length_c   1.000
_cell.angle_alpha   90.00
_cell.angle_beta   90.00
_cell.angle_gamma   90.00
#
_symmetry.space_group_name_H-M   'P 1'
#
loop_
_entity.id
_entity.type
_entity.pdbx_description
1 polymer ?
#
loop_
_entity_poly.entity_id
_entity_poly.type
_entity_poly.pdbx_seq_one_letter_code
_entity_poly.pdbx_strand_id
1 'polypeptide(L)'
;MKSNKRIVYFCILLLFFSIFLPLMQALQIKSEIIDVENIQGKVINLEPMENLPSYFCWRSADIDENGNGISGDIDFTTSVRNQAPYPSCETFALTAAVETMVQIKVGYPFGCDLSEAHLFFFSGGTIDWGSYPENDTKFLKEYGIPDEACWPYPSNLYQYPLNTTSPDWKNRTVKITDWYYLPENREAIKTALITNGPVPTYFLVYDDFLYHKDGIYQHIWGKVRGPHYVCIMGYNDDPGYWIVKNSWGKGYQDQGWFKIKYGECGIEKKSFFLNGVYGQFPIAYVDDDNTAGPWNGSKEYPYQTIQDAINNVYPGYTIYVMNGTYNENIIVNKTVNIDGENKFITIIDGENFGDVVTISRPGVRISGFTIQNSGKLYFNAGIKTLTLKSNTIISNNIIQNNDIGLFLNYAYDDAWNVVKGNIIKNNREGIYVHWANNNEITDNDIKMNFEAGLIMERCEFSTIKKNVISDNGQYGIYLRGASNNNIIGAKNTIRNNTIGLKIAESNKNSVYYNNFIGNSKQAHIYNSFRTKWKRNFWDDWQRILPKIIKGNIGSIGIPYFNIDWRPRRNL
;
A
#
# COMPACT_ATOMS: atom_id res chain seq x y z
N MET A 1 17.50 54.37 27.86
CA MET A 1 16.09 54.15 27.48
C MET A 1 15.86 54.57 26.02
N LYS A 2 16.03 53.67 25.04
CA LYS A 2 15.61 53.81 23.62
C LYS A 2 16.11 52.57 22.85
N SER A 3 15.44 51.42 22.93
CA SER A 3 15.72 50.29 22.01
C SER A 3 14.64 49.20 21.90
N ASN A 4 13.41 49.38 22.38
CA ASN A 4 12.43 48.27 22.40
C ASN A 4 11.06 48.55 21.75
N LYS A 5 10.94 49.59 20.91
CA LYS A 5 9.68 49.82 20.17
C LYS A 5 9.71 49.30 18.73
N ARG A 6 10.88 49.20 18.07
CA ARG A 6 10.96 48.72 16.68
C ARG A 6 10.80 47.20 16.53
N ILE A 7 11.31 46.41 17.47
CA ILE A 7 11.20 44.94 17.42
C ILE A 7 9.76 44.49 17.73
N VAL A 8 9.09 45.14 18.68
CA VAL A 8 7.68 44.86 18.97
C VAL A 8 6.78 45.25 17.79
N TYR A 9 7.03 46.39 17.13
CA TYR A 9 6.29 46.74 15.91
C TYR A 9 6.58 45.80 14.74
N PHE A 10 7.81 45.29 14.59
CA PHE A 10 8.16 44.34 13.52
C PHE A 10 7.54 42.95 13.77
N CYS A 11 7.49 42.50 15.02
CA CYS A 11 6.79 41.26 15.41
C CYS A 11 5.27 41.39 15.27
N ILE A 12 4.68 42.53 15.61
CA ILE A 12 3.25 42.80 15.41
C ILE A 12 2.92 42.92 13.92
N LEU A 13 3.80 43.51 13.09
CA LEU A 13 3.61 43.56 11.64
C LEU A 13 3.71 42.17 10.99
N LEU A 14 4.64 41.32 11.44
CA LEU A 14 4.78 39.94 10.97
C LEU A 14 3.60 39.05 11.40
N LEU A 15 3.05 39.26 12.61
CA LEU A 15 1.80 38.64 13.06
C LEU A 15 0.59 39.17 12.30
N PHE A 16 0.55 40.46 11.94
CA PHE A 16 -0.51 41.01 11.11
C PHE A 16 -0.44 40.45 9.67
N PHE A 17 0.74 40.29 9.08
CA PHE A 17 0.88 39.73 7.72
C PHE A 17 0.69 38.21 7.65
N SER A 18 1.06 37.44 8.68
CA SER A 18 0.86 35.99 8.70
C SER A 18 -0.59 35.57 9.00
N ILE A 19 -1.36 36.43 9.66
CA ILE A 19 -2.76 36.16 10.02
C ILE A 19 -3.72 36.80 9.02
N PHE A 20 -3.45 38.01 8.50
CA PHE A 20 -4.41 38.72 7.63
C PHE A 20 -4.24 38.47 6.13
N LEU A 21 -3.11 38.00 5.61
CA LEU A 21 -2.98 37.72 4.18
C LEU A 21 -3.81 36.48 3.74
N PRO A 22 -3.86 35.38 4.53
CA PRO A 22 -4.80 34.28 4.30
C PRO A 22 -6.24 34.69 4.59
N LEU A 23 -6.47 35.55 5.59
CA LEU A 23 -7.79 36.09 5.89
C LEU A 23 -8.30 36.99 4.75
N MET A 24 -7.43 37.75 4.09
CA MET A 24 -7.76 38.58 2.93
C MET A 24 -8.00 37.74 1.67
N GLN A 25 -7.27 36.65 1.44
CA GLN A 25 -7.62 35.69 0.37
C GLN A 25 -8.94 34.96 0.67
N ALA A 26 -9.21 34.59 1.93
CA ALA A 26 -10.50 34.04 2.36
C ALA A 26 -11.64 35.08 2.36
N LEU A 27 -11.34 36.37 2.56
CA LEU A 27 -12.30 37.48 2.49
C LEU A 27 -12.56 37.95 1.05
N GLN A 28 -11.61 37.76 0.13
CA GLN A 28 -11.78 38.06 -1.29
C GLN A 28 -12.60 36.97 -2.01
N ILE A 29 -12.73 35.77 -1.40
CA ILE A 29 -13.65 34.69 -1.81
C ILE A 29 -15.03 34.82 -1.12
N LYS A 30 -15.14 35.59 -0.02
CA LYS A 30 -16.42 35.81 0.70
C LYS A 30 -17.49 36.55 -0.10
N SER A 31 -17.16 37.19 -1.22
CA SER A 31 -18.15 37.88 -2.06
C SER A 31 -18.84 37.00 -3.11
N GLU A 32 -18.60 35.68 -3.12
CA GLU A 32 -19.35 34.71 -3.95
C GLU A 32 -19.95 33.57 -3.11
N ILE A 33 -20.38 33.87 -1.89
CA ILE A 33 -21.27 32.97 -1.14
C ILE A 33 -22.66 33.08 -1.78
N ILE A 34 -22.91 32.17 -2.71
CA ILE A 34 -24.21 31.96 -3.36
C ILE A 34 -25.21 31.52 -2.29
N ASP A 35 -26.41 32.10 -2.37
CA ASP A 35 -27.60 31.78 -1.59
C ASP A 35 -27.81 30.26 -1.42
N VAL A 36 -27.87 29.83 -0.16
CA VAL A 36 -28.18 28.46 0.28
C VAL A 36 -29.58 28.02 -0.21
N GLU A 37 -30.44 28.95 -0.64
CA GLU A 37 -31.77 28.67 -1.15
C GLU A 37 -31.80 28.03 -2.55
N ASN A 38 -30.69 28.03 -3.32
CA ASN A 38 -30.65 27.40 -4.66
C ASN A 38 -30.29 25.90 -4.66
N ILE A 39 -30.07 25.26 -3.50
CA ILE A 39 -29.58 23.87 -3.39
C ILE A 39 -30.70 22.82 -3.63
N GLN A 40 -31.97 23.19 -3.50
CA GLN A 40 -33.10 22.30 -3.86
C GLN A 40 -33.06 21.85 -5.33
N GLY A 41 -32.34 22.56 -6.21
CA GLY A 41 -32.23 22.25 -7.64
C GLY A 41 -31.20 21.17 -8.03
N LYS A 42 -30.44 20.60 -7.08
CA LYS A 42 -29.40 19.58 -7.39
C LYS A 42 -29.79 18.13 -7.05
N VAL A 43 -31.03 17.89 -6.63
CA VAL A 43 -31.56 16.53 -6.52
C VAL A 43 -31.98 16.07 -7.91
N ILE A 44 -31.37 14.99 -8.42
CA ILE A 44 -31.79 14.38 -9.68
C ILE A 44 -32.79 13.27 -9.39
N ASN A 45 -33.84 13.17 -10.22
CA ASN A 45 -34.71 12.00 -10.22
C ASN A 45 -34.01 10.90 -11.04
N LEU A 46 -33.13 10.15 -10.37
CA LEU A 46 -32.51 8.96 -10.94
C LEU A 46 -33.54 7.83 -10.85
N GLU A 47 -34.11 7.43 -11.98
CA GLU A 47 -35.01 6.29 -12.03
C GLU A 47 -34.25 5.01 -11.64
N PRO A 48 -34.75 4.21 -10.68
CA PRO A 48 -34.10 2.98 -10.27
C PRO A 48 -33.92 2.01 -11.44
N MET A 49 -32.78 1.35 -11.51
CA MET A 49 -32.54 0.30 -12.51
C MET A 49 -33.47 -0.89 -12.27
N GLU A 50 -34.12 -1.38 -13.34
CA GLU A 50 -34.84 -2.65 -13.30
C GLU A 50 -33.82 -3.81 -13.21
N ASN A 51 -33.94 -4.64 -12.17
CA ASN A 51 -33.08 -5.81 -11.90
C ASN A 51 -31.68 -5.51 -11.34
N LEU A 52 -31.62 -4.73 -10.25
CA LEU A 52 -30.41 -4.62 -9.44
C LEU A 52 -29.99 -6.00 -8.88
N PRO A 53 -28.68 -6.32 -8.87
CA PRO A 53 -28.22 -7.55 -8.23
C PRO A 53 -28.47 -7.51 -6.72
N SER A 54 -28.69 -8.67 -6.08
CA SER A 54 -28.87 -8.74 -4.62
C SER A 54 -27.59 -8.43 -3.83
N TYR A 55 -26.43 -8.49 -4.49
CA TYR A 55 -25.13 -8.22 -3.89
C TYR A 55 -24.26 -7.45 -4.88
N PHE A 56 -23.59 -6.40 -4.43
CA PHE A 56 -22.62 -5.66 -5.24
C PHE A 56 -21.57 -5.02 -4.35
N CYS A 57 -20.29 -5.05 -4.74
CA CYS A 57 -19.24 -4.31 -4.06
C CYS A 57 -18.12 -3.96 -5.03
N TRP A 58 -17.58 -2.73 -4.93
CA TRP A 58 -16.37 -2.31 -5.64
C TRP A 58 -15.08 -2.94 -5.06
N ARG A 59 -15.14 -3.49 -3.84
CA ARG A 59 -14.06 -4.21 -3.15
C ARG A 59 -14.18 -5.71 -3.43
N SER A 60 -13.17 -6.33 -4.06
CA SER A 60 -13.23 -7.77 -4.41
C SER A 60 -13.10 -8.71 -3.22
N ALA A 61 -12.56 -8.23 -2.09
CA ALA A 61 -12.48 -9.02 -0.86
C ALA A 61 -13.86 -9.34 -0.26
N ASP A 62 -14.92 -8.66 -0.70
CA ASP A 62 -16.28 -9.00 -0.31
C ASP A 62 -16.95 -9.79 -1.44
N ILE A 63 -17.18 -11.07 -1.17
CA ILE A 63 -17.98 -11.99 -1.99
C ILE A 63 -19.23 -12.37 -1.20
N ASP A 64 -20.34 -12.63 -1.90
CA ASP A 64 -21.53 -13.19 -1.25
C ASP A 64 -21.27 -14.60 -0.70
N GLU A 65 -22.25 -15.17 0.01
CA GLU A 65 -22.17 -16.54 0.55
C GLU A 65 -22.01 -17.63 -0.53
N ASN A 66 -22.25 -17.29 -1.79
CA ASN A 66 -22.12 -18.16 -2.96
C ASN A 66 -20.82 -17.91 -3.74
N GLY A 67 -19.95 -17.00 -3.27
CA GLY A 67 -18.67 -16.67 -3.88
C GLY A 67 -18.74 -15.67 -5.04
N ASN A 68 -19.87 -14.99 -5.25
CA ASN A 68 -20.03 -14.02 -6.33
C ASN A 68 -19.54 -12.62 -5.89
N GLY A 69 -18.63 -12.04 -6.66
CA GLY A 69 -18.27 -10.61 -6.61
C GLY A 69 -18.47 -9.99 -8.00
N ILE A 70 -19.33 -8.97 -8.13
CA ILE A 70 -19.70 -8.40 -9.44
C ILE A 70 -18.62 -7.47 -10.01
N SER A 71 -17.69 -6.95 -9.19
CA SER A 71 -16.52 -6.22 -9.70
C SER A 71 -15.52 -7.11 -10.46
N GLY A 72 -15.81 -8.41 -10.60
CA GLY A 72 -15.02 -9.37 -11.36
C GLY A 72 -13.63 -9.55 -10.78
N ASP A 73 -13.51 -10.16 -9.59
CA ASP A 73 -12.26 -10.45 -8.84
C ASP A 73 -11.30 -9.26 -8.58
N ILE A 74 -11.57 -8.08 -9.16
CA ILE A 74 -10.72 -6.89 -9.13
C ILE A 74 -11.26 -5.93 -8.06
N ASP A 75 -10.38 -5.54 -7.14
CA ASP A 75 -10.64 -4.51 -6.15
C ASP A 75 -10.28 -3.15 -6.73
N PHE A 76 -11.29 -2.37 -7.12
CA PHE A 76 -11.09 -1.00 -7.61
C PHE A 76 -11.05 0.03 -6.49
N THR A 77 -11.07 -0.39 -5.24
CA THR A 77 -10.96 0.52 -4.10
C THR A 77 -9.50 0.76 -3.71
N THR A 78 -9.26 1.82 -2.95
CA THR A 78 -7.93 2.14 -2.39
C THR A 78 -7.85 1.76 -0.91
N SER A 79 -6.64 1.73 -0.36
CA SER A 79 -6.44 1.43 1.07
C SER A 79 -7.24 2.38 1.98
N VAL A 80 -7.74 1.86 3.11
CA VAL A 80 -8.32 2.71 4.16
C VAL A 80 -7.24 3.61 4.78
N ARG A 81 -7.57 4.89 4.91
CA ARG A 81 -6.73 5.94 5.53
C ARG A 81 -7.31 6.37 6.88
N ASN A 82 -6.59 7.26 7.56
CA ASN A 82 -6.96 7.81 8.85
C ASN A 82 -7.06 9.35 8.76
N GLN A 83 -8.25 9.90 9.01
CA GLN A 83 -8.51 11.34 9.03
C GLN A 83 -7.91 12.02 10.25
N ALA A 84 -7.51 11.26 11.29
CA ALA A 84 -6.80 11.88 12.40
C ALA A 84 -5.53 12.54 11.84
N PRO A 85 -5.30 13.82 12.16
CA PRO A 85 -5.83 14.50 13.34
C PRO A 85 -7.03 15.44 13.10
N TYR A 86 -7.46 15.69 11.87
CA TYR A 86 -8.47 16.71 11.57
C TYR A 86 -9.89 16.12 11.42
N PRO A 87 -10.94 16.93 11.65
CA PRO A 87 -12.32 16.52 11.36
C PRO A 87 -12.61 16.62 9.85
N SER A 88 -11.94 15.83 9.02
CA SER A 88 -12.04 15.91 7.55
C SER A 88 -12.75 14.70 6.93
N CYS A 89 -13.79 14.16 7.58
CA CYS A 89 -14.44 12.94 7.10
C CYS A 89 -15.10 13.11 5.72
N GLU A 90 -15.61 14.30 5.43
CA GLU A 90 -16.25 14.69 4.18
C GLU A 90 -15.30 14.49 3.00
N THR A 91 -14.09 15.06 3.10
CA THR A 91 -13.10 14.97 2.04
C THR A 91 -12.52 13.57 1.89
N PHE A 92 -12.42 12.80 2.97
CA PHE A 92 -12.03 11.38 2.87
C PHE A 92 -13.08 10.54 2.14
N ALA A 93 -14.38 10.77 2.42
CA ALA A 93 -15.46 10.08 1.73
C ALA A 93 -15.49 10.42 0.22
N LEU A 94 -15.31 11.70 -0.10
CA LEU A 94 -15.21 12.20 -1.48
C LEU A 94 -13.99 11.66 -2.21
N THR A 95 -12.81 11.77 -1.61
CA THR A 95 -11.55 11.29 -2.20
C THR A 95 -11.62 9.79 -2.45
N ALA A 96 -12.14 9.00 -1.50
CA ALA A 96 -12.33 7.56 -1.71
C ALA A 96 -13.24 7.23 -2.92
N ALA A 97 -14.27 8.03 -3.16
CA ALA A 97 -15.12 7.87 -4.34
C ALA A 97 -14.36 8.25 -5.63
N VAL A 98 -13.70 9.40 -5.66
CA VAL A 98 -12.94 9.89 -6.83
C VAL A 98 -11.81 8.92 -7.19
N GLU A 99 -11.04 8.45 -6.23
CA GLU A 99 -9.97 7.47 -6.45
C GLU A 99 -10.50 6.18 -7.08
N THR A 100 -11.60 5.65 -6.54
CA THR A 100 -12.24 4.44 -7.07
C THR A 100 -12.74 4.66 -8.50
N MET A 101 -13.40 5.79 -8.77
CA MET A 101 -13.85 6.18 -10.12
C MET A 101 -12.69 6.32 -11.11
N VAL A 102 -11.54 6.87 -10.67
CA VAL A 102 -10.33 6.96 -11.51
C VAL A 102 -9.82 5.58 -11.87
N GLN A 103 -9.73 4.65 -10.90
CA GLN A 103 -9.27 3.29 -11.17
C GLN A 103 -10.22 2.54 -12.12
N ILE A 104 -11.54 2.71 -11.97
CA ILE A 104 -12.55 2.17 -12.89
C ILE A 104 -12.36 2.76 -14.29
N LYS A 105 -12.19 4.08 -14.40
CA LYS A 105 -12.01 4.79 -15.67
C LYS A 105 -10.73 4.36 -16.40
N VAL A 106 -9.66 4.13 -15.65
CA VAL A 106 -8.39 3.61 -16.16
C VAL A 106 -8.51 2.13 -16.54
N GLY A 107 -9.34 1.36 -15.82
CA GLY A 107 -9.50 -0.08 -15.98
C GLY A 107 -8.42 -0.89 -15.27
N TYR A 108 -7.67 -0.27 -14.36
CA TYR A 108 -6.55 -0.91 -13.63
C TYR A 108 -6.44 -0.31 -12.21
N PRO A 109 -6.41 -1.15 -11.15
CA PRO A 109 -6.35 -0.69 -9.76
C PRO A 109 -4.91 -0.35 -9.31
N PHE A 110 -4.38 0.77 -9.82
CA PHE A 110 -2.99 1.18 -9.58
C PHE A 110 -2.71 1.78 -8.19
N GLY A 111 -3.72 1.85 -7.31
CA GLY A 111 -3.61 2.49 -6.00
C GLY A 111 -3.54 4.01 -6.11
N CYS A 112 -4.49 4.60 -6.82
CA CYS A 112 -4.65 6.07 -6.91
C CYS A 112 -4.62 6.70 -5.51
N ASP A 113 -3.81 7.73 -5.30
CA ASP A 113 -3.60 8.37 -3.99
C ASP A 113 -3.72 9.88 -4.17
N LEU A 114 -4.88 10.43 -3.81
CA LEU A 114 -5.22 11.83 -3.96
C LEU A 114 -5.23 12.56 -2.61
N SER A 115 -4.98 13.87 -2.63
CA SER A 115 -4.74 14.65 -1.41
C SER A 115 -6.02 15.09 -0.70
N GLU A 116 -6.44 14.37 0.35
CA GLU A 116 -7.57 14.81 1.19
C GLU A 116 -7.27 16.13 1.90
N ALA A 117 -6.00 16.38 2.24
CA ALA A 117 -5.58 17.63 2.87
C ALA A 117 -5.78 18.81 1.92
N HIS A 118 -5.37 18.67 0.66
CA HIS A 118 -5.59 19.70 -0.33
C HIS A 118 -7.08 20.01 -0.48
N LEU A 119 -7.90 18.96 -0.70
CA LEU A 119 -9.34 19.17 -0.84
C LEU A 119 -9.92 19.86 0.40
N PHE A 120 -9.58 19.37 1.61
CA PHE A 120 -10.08 19.91 2.87
C PHE A 120 -9.72 21.37 3.09
N PHE A 121 -8.45 21.74 2.96
CA PHE A 121 -8.04 23.12 3.25
C PHE A 121 -8.45 24.10 2.15
N PHE A 122 -8.44 23.69 0.87
CA PHE A 122 -8.75 24.60 -0.24
C PHE A 122 -10.25 24.78 -0.50
N SER A 123 -11.09 23.83 -0.07
CA SER A 123 -12.54 24.00 -0.08
C SER A 123 -13.09 24.79 1.11
N GLY A 124 -12.23 25.15 2.07
CA GLY A 124 -12.59 25.96 3.25
C GLY A 124 -12.84 25.16 4.53
N GLY A 125 -12.35 23.92 4.62
CA GLY A 125 -12.38 23.12 5.83
C GLY A 125 -11.61 23.73 7.01
N THR A 126 -12.12 23.50 8.21
CA THR A 126 -11.55 24.04 9.46
C THR A 126 -11.47 22.97 10.54
N ILE A 127 -10.57 23.15 11.51
CA ILE A 127 -10.43 22.18 12.61
C ILE A 127 -11.62 22.19 13.58
N ASP A 128 -12.41 23.26 13.57
CA ASP A 128 -13.52 23.42 14.51
C ASP A 128 -14.77 22.68 14.03
N TRP A 129 -14.97 22.63 12.70
CA TRP A 129 -16.23 22.21 12.11
C TRP A 129 -16.11 21.22 10.94
N GLY A 130 -14.91 20.95 10.43
CA GLY A 130 -14.73 20.18 9.21
C GLY A 130 -14.96 20.99 7.96
N SER A 131 -15.44 20.36 6.88
CA SER A 131 -15.79 21.01 5.60
C SER A 131 -17.27 20.79 5.24
N TYR A 132 -17.77 21.54 4.26
CA TYR A 132 -19.11 21.34 3.71
C TYR A 132 -19.00 20.55 2.40
N PRO A 133 -19.68 19.39 2.25
CA PRO A 133 -19.62 18.59 1.04
C PRO A 133 -19.96 19.36 -0.24
N GLU A 134 -20.85 20.35 -0.17
CA GLU A 134 -21.22 21.21 -1.30
C GLU A 134 -20.05 22.10 -1.75
N ASN A 135 -19.24 22.61 -0.81
CA ASN A 135 -18.03 23.36 -1.13
C ASN A 135 -16.95 22.43 -1.69
N ASP A 136 -16.78 21.26 -1.07
CA ASP A 136 -15.80 20.26 -1.49
C ASP A 136 -16.08 19.79 -2.93
N THR A 137 -17.34 19.47 -3.24
CA THR A 137 -17.77 19.04 -4.58
C THR A 137 -17.75 20.18 -5.60
N LYS A 138 -18.07 21.42 -5.22
CA LYS A 138 -17.86 22.60 -6.09
C LYS A 138 -16.39 22.77 -6.43
N PHE A 139 -15.51 22.63 -5.43
CA PHE A 139 -14.06 22.71 -5.62
C PHE A 139 -13.53 21.57 -6.52
N LEU A 140 -14.00 20.33 -6.31
CA LEU A 140 -13.67 19.19 -7.18
C LEU A 140 -14.06 19.42 -8.64
N LYS A 141 -15.21 20.07 -8.89
CA LYS A 141 -15.66 20.40 -10.25
C LYS A 141 -14.83 21.52 -10.87
N GLU A 142 -14.58 22.60 -10.14
CA GLU A 142 -13.93 23.80 -10.67
C GLU A 142 -12.39 23.64 -10.77
N TYR A 143 -11.76 23.16 -9.70
CA TYR A 143 -10.31 23.10 -9.54
C TYR A 143 -9.75 21.67 -9.53
N GLY A 144 -10.49 20.72 -8.96
CA GLY A 144 -10.06 19.34 -8.80
C GLY A 144 -9.13 19.11 -7.61
N ILE A 145 -8.78 17.85 -7.39
CA ILE A 145 -7.92 17.38 -6.31
C ILE A 145 -6.61 16.83 -6.91
N PRO A 146 -5.43 17.27 -6.42
CA PRO A 146 -4.15 16.74 -6.89
C PRO A 146 -3.81 15.42 -6.20
N ASP A 147 -2.76 14.76 -6.68
CA ASP A 147 -2.20 13.59 -6.01
C ASP A 147 -1.65 13.93 -4.61
N GLU A 148 -1.55 12.92 -3.76
CA GLU A 148 -1.17 13.04 -2.35
C GLU A 148 0.22 13.66 -2.15
N ALA A 149 1.16 13.46 -3.09
CA ALA A 149 2.49 14.06 -2.98
C ALA A 149 2.48 15.59 -3.14
N CYS A 150 1.43 16.17 -3.75
CA CYS A 150 1.27 17.63 -3.78
C CYS A 150 1.07 18.21 -2.39
N TRP A 151 0.32 17.53 -1.53
CA TRP A 151 0.10 17.92 -0.14
C TRP A 151 -0.24 16.72 0.73
N PRO A 152 0.78 16.09 1.34
CA PRO A 152 0.54 14.93 2.18
C PRO A 152 -0.36 15.24 3.38
N TYR A 153 -1.20 14.28 3.74
CA TYR A 153 -2.09 14.41 4.88
C TYR A 153 -1.30 14.61 6.18
N PRO A 154 -1.55 15.67 6.97
CA PRO A 154 -0.68 15.97 8.10
C PRO A 154 -0.79 14.93 9.22
N SER A 155 0.34 14.62 9.85
CA SER A 155 0.44 13.60 10.90
C SER A 155 0.06 14.10 12.30
N ASN A 156 -0.04 15.42 12.51
CA ASN A 156 -0.48 16.00 13.78
C ASN A 156 -1.09 17.40 13.61
N LEU A 157 -1.89 17.81 14.61
CA LEU A 157 -2.65 19.07 14.61
C LEU A 157 -1.78 20.34 14.47
N TYR A 158 -0.49 20.27 14.80
CA TYR A 158 0.39 21.43 14.78
C TYR A 158 1.00 21.69 13.39
N GLN A 159 0.70 20.85 12.40
CA GLN A 159 1.11 21.02 11.00
C GLN A 159 0.14 21.92 10.21
N TYR A 160 -0.33 22.99 10.84
CA TYR A 160 -1.32 23.95 10.34
C TYR A 160 -0.80 24.84 9.19
N PRO A 161 -1.71 25.30 8.30
CA PRO A 161 -1.66 24.81 6.93
C PRO A 161 -0.25 25.01 6.37
N LEU A 162 0.41 23.90 6.05
CA LEU A 162 1.72 23.95 5.44
C LEU A 162 1.64 24.77 4.15
N ASN A 163 2.45 25.83 4.04
CA ASN A 163 2.71 26.52 2.77
C ASN A 163 3.61 25.63 1.86
N THR A 164 3.28 24.35 1.75
CA THR A 164 4.08 23.31 1.10
C THR A 164 3.31 22.62 -0.02
N THR A 165 2.10 23.08 -0.36
CA THR A 165 1.42 22.62 -1.56
C THR A 165 2.36 22.82 -2.74
N SER A 166 2.55 21.78 -3.54
CA SER A 166 3.42 21.88 -4.71
C SER A 166 2.94 23.00 -5.64
N PRO A 167 3.80 23.95 -6.09
CA PRO A 167 3.37 25.12 -6.89
C PRO A 167 2.64 24.76 -8.19
N ASP A 168 2.86 23.55 -8.70
CA ASP A 168 2.32 23.00 -9.93
C ASP A 168 1.08 22.10 -9.72
N TRP A 169 0.49 22.08 -8.50
CA TRP A 169 -0.65 21.23 -8.18
C TRP A 169 -1.80 21.32 -9.19
N LYS A 170 -2.04 22.51 -9.77
CA LYS A 170 -3.09 22.75 -10.77
C LYS A 170 -2.96 21.87 -12.01
N ASN A 171 -1.74 21.47 -12.35
CA ASN A 171 -1.43 20.62 -13.50
C ASN A 171 -1.54 19.13 -13.18
N ARG A 172 -1.91 18.76 -11.95
CA ARG A 172 -1.91 17.39 -11.42
C ARG A 172 -3.29 16.98 -10.89
N THR A 173 -4.33 17.72 -11.28
CA THR A 173 -5.66 17.59 -10.69
C THR A 173 -6.55 16.60 -11.43
N VAL A 174 -7.27 15.80 -10.64
CA VAL A 174 -8.44 15.03 -11.04
C VAL A 174 -9.69 15.87 -10.73
N LYS A 175 -10.61 15.95 -11.69
CA LYS A 175 -11.88 16.68 -11.60
C LYS A 175 -13.07 15.77 -11.80
N ILE A 176 -14.21 16.20 -11.29
CA ILE A 176 -15.52 15.61 -11.59
C ILE A 176 -16.27 16.50 -12.59
N THR A 177 -17.16 15.92 -13.41
CA THR A 177 -17.96 16.72 -14.35
C THR A 177 -19.13 17.40 -13.65
N ASP A 178 -19.80 16.67 -12.75
CA ASP A 178 -20.83 17.23 -11.87
C ASP A 178 -21.07 16.35 -10.63
N TRP A 179 -22.02 16.73 -9.80
CA TRP A 179 -22.48 15.99 -8.62
C TRP A 179 -23.95 16.29 -8.33
N TYR A 180 -24.67 15.32 -7.77
CA TYR A 180 -26.10 15.43 -7.46
C TYR A 180 -26.46 14.70 -6.18
N TYR A 181 -27.39 15.28 -5.42
CA TYR A 181 -28.03 14.56 -4.32
C TYR A 181 -28.93 13.46 -4.87
N LEU A 182 -28.92 12.33 -4.18
CA LEU A 182 -29.82 11.23 -4.42
C LEU A 182 -31.12 11.43 -3.64
N PRO A 183 -32.27 10.98 -4.17
CA PRO A 183 -33.46 10.85 -3.35
C PRO A 183 -33.18 9.89 -2.19
N GLU A 184 -33.91 10.05 -1.07
CA GLU A 184 -33.85 9.14 0.09
C GLU A 184 -34.52 7.79 -0.25
N ASN A 185 -33.99 7.11 -1.27
CA ASN A 185 -34.49 5.89 -1.85
C ASN A 185 -33.32 4.91 -2.04
N ARG A 186 -33.42 3.75 -1.40
CA ARG A 186 -32.39 2.71 -1.42
C ARG A 186 -32.03 2.25 -2.83
N GLU A 187 -33.03 2.02 -3.66
CA GLU A 187 -32.82 1.51 -5.03
C GLU A 187 -32.16 2.57 -5.91
N ALA A 188 -32.44 3.86 -5.70
CA ALA A 188 -31.71 4.95 -6.34
C ALA A 188 -30.23 5.01 -5.89
N ILE A 189 -29.95 4.78 -4.59
CA ILE A 189 -28.57 4.69 -4.07
C ILE A 189 -27.83 3.50 -4.70
N LYS A 190 -28.45 2.31 -4.72
CA LYS A 190 -27.88 1.13 -5.38
C LYS A 190 -27.63 1.36 -6.87
N THR A 191 -28.57 2.00 -7.56
CA THR A 191 -28.44 2.33 -8.97
C THR A 191 -27.24 3.23 -9.19
N ALA A 192 -27.15 4.35 -8.47
CA ALA A 192 -26.01 5.27 -8.57
C ALA A 192 -24.67 4.59 -8.23
N LEU A 193 -24.67 3.71 -7.22
CA LEU A 193 -23.48 2.96 -6.83
C LEU A 193 -22.90 2.14 -8.00
N ILE A 194 -23.76 1.55 -8.82
CA ILE A 194 -23.39 0.70 -9.95
C ILE A 194 -23.10 1.54 -11.20
N THR A 195 -23.92 2.56 -11.48
CA THR A 195 -23.84 3.33 -12.74
C THR A 195 -22.84 4.48 -12.70
N ASN A 196 -22.57 5.03 -11.51
CA ASN A 196 -21.75 6.23 -11.35
C ASN A 196 -20.50 5.98 -10.48
N GLY A 197 -20.51 4.98 -9.60
CA GLY A 197 -19.41 4.65 -8.70
C GLY A 197 -19.79 4.83 -7.23
N PRO A 198 -18.82 4.77 -6.29
CA PRO A 198 -19.10 4.87 -4.85
C PRO A 198 -19.92 6.09 -4.45
N VAL A 199 -20.72 5.92 -3.40
CA VAL A 199 -21.67 6.93 -2.92
C VAL A 199 -21.22 7.49 -1.58
N PRO A 200 -20.63 8.70 -1.55
CA PRO A 200 -20.43 9.43 -0.31
C PRO A 200 -21.77 9.74 0.38
N THR A 201 -21.78 9.60 1.70
CA THR A 201 -22.95 9.86 2.54
C THR A 201 -22.51 10.20 3.97
N TYR A 202 -23.45 10.58 4.82
CA TYR A 202 -23.23 10.67 6.26
C TYR A 202 -24.07 9.64 7.00
N PHE A 203 -23.67 9.33 8.22
CA PHE A 203 -24.56 8.72 9.21
C PHE A 203 -24.30 9.33 10.58
N LEU A 204 -25.24 9.12 11.50
CA LEU A 204 -25.09 9.51 12.89
C LEU A 204 -24.27 8.45 13.64
N VAL A 205 -23.14 8.87 14.18
CA VAL A 205 -22.32 8.03 15.08
C VAL A 205 -22.91 8.09 16.47
N TYR A 206 -23.10 6.93 17.09
CA TYR A 206 -23.49 6.76 18.47
C TYR A 206 -22.34 6.17 19.29
N ASP A 207 -22.43 6.21 20.62
CA ASP A 207 -21.39 5.66 21.50
C ASP A 207 -21.05 4.20 21.18
N ASP A 208 -22.07 3.38 20.95
CA ASP A 208 -21.92 1.95 20.70
C ASP A 208 -21.18 1.63 19.40
N PHE A 209 -21.30 2.48 18.37
CA PHE A 209 -20.53 2.33 17.12
C PHE A 209 -19.02 2.27 17.38
N LEU A 210 -18.49 3.10 18.29
CA LEU A 210 -17.04 3.14 18.61
C LEU A 210 -16.52 1.80 19.14
N TYR A 211 -17.41 1.00 19.73
CA TYR A 211 -17.12 -0.31 20.28
C TYR A 211 -17.55 -1.46 19.37
N HIS A 212 -18.25 -1.20 18.27
CA HIS A 212 -18.58 -2.21 17.26
C HIS A 212 -17.29 -2.75 16.64
N LYS A 213 -17.09 -4.07 16.66
CA LYS A 213 -15.84 -4.72 16.20
C LYS A 213 -16.01 -5.62 14.99
N ASP A 214 -17.20 -6.16 14.77
CA ASP A 214 -17.51 -7.09 13.68
C ASP A 214 -19.02 -7.24 13.49
N GLY A 215 -19.44 -7.76 12.35
CA GLY A 215 -20.84 -7.97 11.98
C GLY A 215 -21.52 -6.72 11.45
N ILE A 216 -22.84 -6.82 11.28
CA ILE A 216 -23.67 -5.74 10.74
C ILE A 216 -24.06 -4.83 11.89
N TYR A 217 -23.61 -3.58 11.83
CA TYR A 217 -23.93 -2.57 12.83
C TYR A 217 -25.42 -2.20 12.75
N GLN A 218 -26.04 -2.18 13.93
CA GLN A 218 -27.35 -1.62 14.20
C GLN A 218 -27.24 -0.91 15.56
N HIS A 219 -27.77 0.29 15.68
CA HIS A 219 -27.70 1.03 16.93
C HIS A 219 -28.55 0.36 18.01
N ILE A 220 -27.98 0.20 19.21
CA ILE A 220 -28.61 -0.44 20.38
C ILE A 220 -28.62 0.51 21.57
N TRP A 221 -27.52 1.25 21.83
CA TRP A 221 -27.39 2.07 23.03
C TRP A 221 -26.45 3.26 22.86
N GLY A 222 -26.59 4.25 23.74
CA GLY A 222 -25.68 5.40 23.79
C GLY A 222 -26.20 6.65 23.09
N LYS A 223 -25.49 7.76 23.27
CA LYS A 223 -25.90 9.07 22.76
C LYS A 223 -25.29 9.31 21.38
N VAL A 224 -25.97 10.15 20.59
CA VAL A 224 -25.42 10.68 19.34
C VAL A 224 -24.14 11.46 19.66
N ARG A 225 -23.06 11.13 18.97
CA ARG A 225 -21.76 11.83 19.03
C ARG A 225 -21.65 12.91 17.96
N GLY A 226 -22.24 12.67 16.80
CA GLY A 226 -22.27 13.62 15.70
C GLY A 226 -22.48 12.94 14.35
N PRO A 227 -22.64 13.73 13.28
CA PRO A 227 -22.55 13.21 11.93
C PRO A 227 -21.13 12.78 11.62
N HIS A 228 -20.98 11.76 10.78
CA HIS A 228 -19.70 11.31 10.24
C HIS A 228 -19.89 10.93 8.77
N TYR A 229 -19.05 11.49 7.89
CA TYR A 229 -19.08 11.19 6.47
C TYR A 229 -18.25 9.95 6.13
N VAL A 230 -18.82 9.11 5.28
CA VAL A 230 -18.28 7.82 4.86
C VAL A 230 -18.65 7.55 3.41
N CYS A 231 -18.08 6.51 2.81
CA CYS A 231 -18.34 6.16 1.42
C CYS A 231 -18.93 4.76 1.32
N ILE A 232 -20.15 4.64 0.80
CA ILE A 232 -20.78 3.36 0.47
C ILE A 232 -20.06 2.81 -0.76
N MET A 233 -19.50 1.60 -0.61
CA MET A 233 -18.74 0.90 -1.64
C MET A 233 -19.45 -0.35 -2.15
N GLY A 234 -20.47 -0.82 -1.44
CA GLY A 234 -21.19 -2.04 -1.75
C GLY A 234 -22.43 -2.24 -0.89
N TYR A 235 -23.17 -3.31 -1.16
CA TYR A 235 -24.35 -3.72 -0.41
C TYR A 235 -24.62 -5.21 -0.54
N ASN A 236 -25.44 -5.72 0.36
CA ASN A 236 -26.00 -7.07 0.32
C ASN A 236 -27.45 -7.04 0.81
N ASP A 237 -28.38 -7.51 -0.01
CA ASP A 237 -29.82 -7.54 0.29
C ASP A 237 -30.21 -8.63 1.28
N ASP A 238 -29.41 -9.69 1.43
CA ASP A 238 -29.64 -10.73 2.44
C ASP A 238 -28.37 -10.91 3.30
N PRO A 239 -28.37 -10.45 4.57
CA PRO A 239 -29.52 -10.00 5.39
C PRO A 239 -29.87 -8.50 5.33
N GLY A 240 -29.34 -7.71 4.39
CA GLY A 240 -29.73 -6.31 4.20
C GLY A 240 -28.81 -5.28 4.88
N TYR A 241 -27.66 -4.99 4.25
CA TYR A 241 -26.68 -4.03 4.75
C TYR A 241 -25.90 -3.30 3.64
N TRP A 242 -25.35 -2.14 3.99
CA TRP A 242 -24.33 -1.42 3.21
C TRP A 242 -22.92 -1.84 3.64
N ILE A 243 -22.00 -1.93 2.68
CA ILE A 243 -20.55 -2.10 2.87
C ILE A 243 -19.91 -0.73 2.73
N VAL A 244 -19.23 -0.28 3.78
CA VAL A 244 -18.82 1.11 3.92
C VAL A 244 -17.33 1.21 4.21
N LYS A 245 -16.65 2.07 3.45
CA LYS A 245 -15.25 2.45 3.70
C LYS A 245 -15.21 3.58 4.71
N ASN A 246 -14.53 3.36 5.84
CA ASN A 246 -14.33 4.38 6.88
C ASN A 246 -12.99 5.11 6.70
N SER A 247 -12.77 6.13 7.51
CA SER A 247 -11.60 7.00 7.54
C SER A 247 -10.89 7.02 8.91
N TRP A 248 -11.02 5.96 9.72
CA TRP A 248 -10.41 5.85 11.06
C TRP A 248 -9.20 4.90 11.12
N GLY A 249 -8.61 4.63 9.96
CA GLY A 249 -7.45 3.76 9.81
C GLY A 249 -7.77 2.26 9.86
N LYS A 250 -6.79 1.45 9.43
CA LYS A 250 -6.92 -0.01 9.31
C LYS A 250 -7.07 -0.76 10.63
N GLY A 251 -6.79 -0.10 11.77
CA GLY A 251 -6.95 -0.70 13.09
C GLY A 251 -8.40 -0.81 13.57
N TYR A 252 -9.34 -0.19 12.85
CA TYR A 252 -10.75 -0.19 13.20
C TYR A 252 -11.50 -1.32 12.47
N GLN A 253 -12.22 -2.17 13.20
CA GLN A 253 -13.05 -3.27 12.65
C GLN A 253 -12.30 -4.13 11.61
N ASP A 254 -12.93 -4.38 10.44
CA ASP A 254 -12.38 -5.17 9.34
C ASP A 254 -11.43 -4.32 8.48
N GLN A 255 -10.21 -4.08 8.96
CA GLN A 255 -9.19 -3.30 8.24
C GLN A 255 -9.65 -1.89 7.85
N GLY A 256 -10.52 -1.29 8.66
CA GLY A 256 -11.09 0.05 8.46
C GLY A 256 -12.43 0.06 7.72
N TRP A 257 -13.00 -1.10 7.43
CA TRP A 257 -14.32 -1.26 6.81
C TRP A 257 -15.37 -1.64 7.85
N PHE A 258 -16.63 -1.31 7.56
CA PHE A 258 -17.76 -1.76 8.38
C PHE A 258 -19.00 -2.05 7.54
N LYS A 259 -19.88 -2.87 8.11
CA LYS A 259 -21.21 -3.16 7.56
C LYS A 259 -22.25 -2.45 8.42
N ILE A 260 -23.22 -1.77 7.82
CA ILE A 260 -24.33 -1.12 8.54
C ILE A 260 -25.66 -1.53 7.92
N LYS A 261 -26.62 -1.89 8.76
CA LYS A 261 -27.95 -2.33 8.31
C LYS A 261 -28.66 -1.21 7.54
N TYR A 262 -29.44 -1.59 6.54
CA TYR A 262 -30.22 -0.63 5.75
C TYR A 262 -31.11 0.28 6.61
N GLY A 263 -31.17 1.55 6.24
CA GLY A 263 -31.93 2.60 6.93
C GLY A 263 -31.39 3.04 8.31
N GLU A 264 -30.38 2.36 8.86
CA GLU A 264 -29.86 2.70 10.20
C GLU A 264 -29.08 4.01 10.21
N CYS A 265 -29.17 4.71 11.36
CA CYS A 265 -28.43 5.95 11.64
C CYS A 265 -28.52 7.05 10.56
N GLY A 266 -29.52 6.99 9.67
CA GLY A 266 -29.65 7.93 8.56
C GLY A 266 -28.65 7.75 7.43
N ILE A 267 -27.99 6.59 7.30
CA ILE A 267 -26.97 6.31 6.25
C ILE A 267 -27.48 6.51 4.81
N GLU A 268 -28.79 6.40 4.60
CA GLU A 268 -29.46 6.59 3.30
C GLU A 268 -29.93 8.05 3.07
N LYS A 269 -29.58 8.97 3.97
CA LYS A 269 -29.97 10.38 3.89
C LYS A 269 -28.83 11.26 3.39
N LYS A 270 -29.17 12.27 2.58
CA LYS A 270 -28.21 13.21 1.96
C LYS A 270 -27.03 12.51 1.26
N SER A 271 -27.24 11.29 0.77
CA SER A 271 -26.31 10.62 -0.14
C SER A 271 -26.22 11.43 -1.43
N PHE A 272 -25.03 11.47 -2.02
CA PHE A 272 -24.84 12.09 -3.32
C PHE A 272 -23.90 11.24 -4.17
N PHE A 273 -24.02 11.35 -5.49
CA PHE A 273 -23.09 10.71 -6.40
C PHE A 273 -22.28 11.76 -7.15
N LEU A 274 -21.06 11.35 -7.52
CA LEU A 274 -20.18 12.12 -8.38
C LEU A 274 -20.37 11.65 -9.83
N ASN A 275 -20.44 12.59 -10.76
CA ASN A 275 -20.58 12.28 -12.17
C ASN A 275 -19.23 12.44 -12.87
N GLY A 276 -18.74 11.34 -13.44
CA GLY A 276 -17.52 11.30 -14.25
C GLY A 276 -16.23 11.72 -13.51
N VAL A 277 -15.09 11.27 -14.04
CA VAL A 277 -13.77 11.77 -13.64
C VAL A 277 -12.94 12.06 -14.88
N TYR A 278 -12.18 13.15 -14.85
CA TYR A 278 -11.27 13.57 -15.92
C TYR A 278 -10.13 14.42 -15.34
N GLY A 279 -9.20 14.84 -16.20
CA GLY A 279 -8.02 15.62 -15.80
C GLY A 279 -6.75 14.78 -15.87
N GLN A 280 -5.81 15.04 -14.97
CA GLN A 280 -4.51 14.38 -14.94
C GLN A 280 -4.51 13.29 -13.88
N PHE A 281 -4.60 12.04 -14.31
CA PHE A 281 -4.56 10.90 -13.39
C PHE A 281 -3.11 10.60 -12.97
N PRO A 282 -2.85 10.18 -11.72
CA PRO A 282 -1.50 9.89 -11.22
C PRO A 282 -0.93 8.56 -11.73
N ILE A 283 -1.03 8.33 -13.04
CA ILE A 283 -0.54 7.17 -13.76
C ILE A 283 0.07 7.58 -15.11
N ALA A 284 1.17 6.95 -15.50
CA ALA A 284 1.77 7.07 -16.83
C ALA A 284 2.01 5.69 -17.44
N TYR A 285 2.05 5.63 -18.76
CA TYR A 285 2.18 4.38 -19.52
C TYR A 285 3.55 4.30 -20.21
N VAL A 286 4.09 3.09 -20.30
CA VAL A 286 5.33 2.75 -21.02
C VAL A 286 5.06 1.58 -21.95
N ASP A 287 5.53 1.69 -23.19
CA ASP A 287 5.37 0.68 -24.23
C ASP A 287 6.58 0.76 -25.18
N ASP A 288 7.39 -0.30 -25.25
CA ASP A 288 8.57 -0.39 -26.12
C ASP A 288 8.20 -0.39 -27.62
N ASP A 289 6.94 -0.71 -27.97
CA ASP A 289 6.42 -0.64 -29.33
C ASP A 289 6.15 0.80 -29.81
N ASN A 290 6.05 1.79 -28.89
CA ASN A 290 5.81 3.19 -29.26
C ASN A 290 7.11 3.89 -29.74
N THR A 291 7.55 3.55 -30.94
CA THR A 291 8.83 4.04 -31.51
C THR A 291 8.75 5.42 -32.17
N ALA A 292 7.55 5.93 -32.48
CA ALA A 292 7.37 7.15 -33.28
C ALA A 292 7.00 8.39 -32.46
N GLY A 293 6.63 8.21 -31.19
CA GLY A 293 6.13 9.27 -30.34
C GLY A 293 4.82 9.91 -30.85
N PRO A 294 4.35 11.01 -30.22
CA PRO A 294 4.95 11.64 -29.04
C PRO A 294 5.01 10.70 -27.83
N TRP A 295 5.89 11.01 -26.88
CA TRP A 295 6.10 10.26 -25.65
C TRP A 295 5.72 11.13 -24.46
N ASN A 296 4.42 11.26 -24.20
CA ASN A 296 3.93 12.12 -23.11
C ASN A 296 3.41 11.31 -21.91
N GLY A 297 3.51 9.98 -21.94
CA GLY A 297 3.10 9.09 -20.87
C GLY A 297 1.60 8.86 -20.77
N SER A 298 0.79 9.41 -21.68
CA SER A 298 -0.63 9.05 -21.79
C SER A 298 -0.80 7.65 -22.36
N LYS A 299 -2.01 7.10 -22.28
CA LYS A 299 -2.32 5.77 -22.80
C LYS A 299 -2.18 5.71 -24.33
N GLU A 300 -2.51 6.81 -25.00
CA GLU A 300 -2.41 6.98 -26.45
C GLU A 300 -0.97 7.21 -26.94
N TYR A 301 -0.13 7.78 -26.06
CA TYR A 301 1.24 8.21 -26.37
C TYR A 301 2.19 7.84 -25.21
N PRO A 302 2.36 6.53 -24.93
CA PRO A 302 3.18 6.06 -23.82
C PRO A 302 4.65 6.44 -23.99
N TYR A 303 5.42 6.46 -22.90
CA TYR A 303 6.88 6.54 -23.02
C TYR A 303 7.44 5.27 -23.65
N GLN A 304 8.57 5.38 -24.35
CA GLN A 304 9.24 4.20 -24.92
C GLN A 304 10.03 3.42 -23.86
N THR A 305 10.63 4.11 -22.89
CA THR A 305 11.51 3.50 -21.87
C THR A 305 10.97 3.73 -20.47
N ILE A 306 11.29 2.80 -19.56
CA ILE A 306 10.88 2.91 -18.16
C ILE A 306 11.64 4.05 -17.49
N GLN A 307 12.92 4.25 -17.83
CA GLN A 307 13.71 5.35 -17.28
C GLN A 307 13.18 6.73 -17.68
N ASP A 308 12.68 6.91 -18.91
CA ASP A 308 12.06 8.17 -19.33
C ASP A 308 10.78 8.45 -18.55
N ALA A 309 9.95 7.45 -18.31
CA ALA A 309 8.77 7.60 -17.47
C ALA A 309 9.17 8.05 -16.06
N ILE A 310 10.14 7.36 -15.42
CA ILE A 310 10.64 7.74 -14.10
C ILE A 310 11.14 9.19 -14.10
N ASN A 311 11.86 9.61 -15.13
CA ASN A 311 12.41 10.97 -15.20
C ASN A 311 11.31 12.03 -15.26
N ASN A 312 10.22 11.78 -15.98
CA ASN A 312 9.20 12.77 -16.29
C ASN A 312 7.99 12.79 -15.33
N VAL A 313 7.65 11.67 -14.67
CA VAL A 313 6.51 11.65 -13.74
C VAL A 313 6.82 12.33 -12.41
N TYR A 314 5.77 12.73 -11.70
CA TYR A 314 5.87 13.26 -10.34
C TYR A 314 6.03 12.15 -9.29
N PRO A 315 6.64 12.43 -8.13
CA PRO A 315 6.59 11.51 -7.00
C PRO A 315 5.14 11.14 -6.64
N GLY A 316 4.91 9.88 -6.29
CA GLY A 316 3.58 9.31 -6.00
C GLY A 316 2.89 8.67 -7.21
N TYR A 317 3.34 8.97 -8.44
CA TYR A 317 2.74 8.39 -9.64
C TYR A 317 3.00 6.88 -9.75
N THR A 318 2.10 6.21 -10.46
CA THR A 318 2.31 4.85 -10.94
C THR A 318 2.76 4.86 -12.40
N ILE A 319 3.75 4.02 -12.72
CA ILE A 319 4.24 3.79 -14.07
C ILE A 319 3.76 2.39 -14.46
N TYR A 320 2.82 2.31 -15.40
CA TYR A 320 2.29 1.07 -15.93
C TYR A 320 3.01 0.69 -17.22
N VAL A 321 3.67 -0.47 -17.21
CA VAL A 321 4.56 -0.91 -18.29
C VAL A 321 3.92 -2.06 -19.05
N MET A 322 3.67 -1.86 -20.34
CA MET A 322 3.06 -2.85 -21.22
C MET A 322 4.02 -4.02 -21.50
N ASN A 323 3.47 -5.16 -21.92
CA ASN A 323 4.25 -6.34 -22.29
C ASN A 323 5.32 -6.00 -23.34
N GLY A 324 6.55 -6.46 -23.11
CA GLY A 324 7.70 -6.00 -23.88
C GLY A 324 9.01 -6.42 -23.24
N THR A 325 10.13 -6.21 -23.95
CA THR A 325 11.47 -6.44 -23.40
C THR A 325 12.24 -5.13 -23.35
N TYR A 326 12.37 -4.59 -22.14
CA TYR A 326 13.03 -3.34 -21.85
C TYR A 326 14.49 -3.62 -21.49
N ASN A 327 15.38 -3.41 -22.47
CA ASN A 327 16.82 -3.53 -22.30
C ASN A 327 17.37 -2.26 -21.62
N GLU A 328 17.30 -2.23 -20.29
CA GLU A 328 17.59 -1.04 -19.50
C GLU A 328 18.23 -1.40 -18.15
N ASN A 329 19.11 -0.51 -17.66
CA ASN A 329 19.51 -0.47 -16.26
C ASN A 329 18.86 0.73 -15.58
N ILE A 330 17.83 0.48 -14.77
CA ILE A 330 16.92 1.52 -14.28
C ILE A 330 17.38 2.05 -12.92
N ILE A 331 17.31 3.38 -12.75
CA ILE A 331 17.55 4.08 -11.48
C ILE A 331 16.28 4.78 -11.01
N VAL A 332 15.69 4.24 -9.95
CA VAL A 332 14.51 4.81 -9.28
C VAL A 332 14.96 5.81 -8.22
N ASN A 333 14.95 7.10 -8.59
CA ASN A 333 15.45 8.22 -7.78
C ASN A 333 14.35 9.13 -7.19
N LYS A 334 13.09 8.74 -7.35
CA LYS A 334 11.88 9.35 -6.78
C LYS A 334 10.91 8.24 -6.32
N THR A 335 10.02 8.56 -5.39
CA THR A 335 9.01 7.61 -4.89
C THR A 335 7.95 7.41 -5.96
N VAL A 336 7.91 6.24 -6.59
CA VAL A 336 6.93 5.85 -7.62
C VAL A 336 6.56 4.38 -7.46
N ASN A 337 5.40 3.99 -7.98
CA ASN A 337 5.06 2.58 -8.21
C ASN A 337 5.42 2.24 -9.66
N ILE A 338 5.96 1.05 -9.90
CA ILE A 338 6.30 0.55 -11.23
C ILE A 338 5.65 -0.82 -11.37
N ASP A 339 4.67 -0.93 -12.25
CA ASP A 339 3.86 -2.12 -12.41
C ASP A 339 3.93 -2.62 -13.85
N GLY A 340 4.40 -3.86 -14.03
CA GLY A 340 4.38 -4.56 -15.30
C GLY A 340 3.04 -5.23 -15.53
N GLU A 341 2.54 -5.15 -16.75
CA GLU A 341 1.27 -5.74 -17.17
C GLU A 341 1.20 -7.25 -16.88
N ASN A 342 2.28 -7.98 -17.16
CA ASN A 342 2.33 -9.42 -16.95
C ASN A 342 3.77 -9.88 -16.66
N LYS A 343 3.99 -10.38 -15.43
CA LYS A 343 5.32 -10.85 -14.98
C LYS A 343 5.99 -11.90 -15.85
N PHE A 344 5.26 -12.61 -16.70
CA PHE A 344 5.83 -13.62 -17.59
C PHE A 344 6.41 -13.04 -18.89
N ILE A 345 5.97 -11.86 -19.31
CA ILE A 345 6.30 -11.29 -20.64
C ILE A 345 6.60 -9.78 -20.61
N THR A 346 6.41 -9.08 -19.50
CA THR A 346 6.98 -7.76 -19.24
C THR A 346 8.36 -7.95 -18.61
N ILE A 347 9.42 -7.75 -19.40
CA ILE A 347 10.79 -8.11 -19.04
C ILE A 347 11.64 -6.85 -18.91
N ILE A 348 12.38 -6.72 -17.80
CA ILE A 348 13.48 -5.78 -17.67
C ILE A 348 14.78 -6.60 -17.75
N ASP A 349 15.56 -6.36 -18.79
CA ASP A 349 16.80 -7.10 -19.07
C ASP A 349 18.01 -6.17 -18.90
N GLY A 350 18.92 -6.53 -17.99
CA GLY A 350 20.14 -5.76 -17.75
C GLY A 350 21.29 -6.07 -18.69
N GLU A 351 21.10 -6.93 -19.70
CA GLU A 351 22.08 -7.28 -20.73
C GLU A 351 23.45 -7.75 -20.19
N ASN A 352 23.44 -8.41 -19.04
CA ASN A 352 24.63 -8.86 -18.29
C ASN A 352 25.55 -7.73 -17.82
N PHE A 353 25.00 -6.53 -17.61
CA PHE A 353 25.72 -5.35 -17.14
C PHE A 353 25.04 -4.73 -15.92
N GLY A 354 25.85 -4.29 -14.95
CA GLY A 354 25.38 -3.51 -13.80
C GLY A 354 24.29 -4.18 -12.95
N ASP A 355 23.53 -3.34 -12.24
CA ASP A 355 22.29 -3.73 -11.58
C ASP A 355 21.13 -3.50 -12.55
N VAL A 356 20.15 -4.41 -12.62
CA VAL A 356 19.01 -4.23 -13.53
C VAL A 356 18.10 -3.12 -13.02
N VAL A 357 17.78 -3.12 -11.73
CA VAL A 357 17.00 -2.06 -11.08
C VAL A 357 17.67 -1.59 -9.79
N THR A 358 17.93 -0.29 -9.70
CA THR A 358 18.47 0.38 -8.50
C THR A 358 17.45 1.30 -7.87
N ILE A 359 17.06 1.03 -6.63
CA ILE A 359 16.12 1.82 -5.84
C ILE A 359 16.88 2.67 -4.83
N SER A 360 16.83 4.00 -5.01
CA SER A 360 17.53 4.98 -4.17
C SER A 360 16.60 5.87 -3.34
N ARG A 361 15.28 5.61 -3.38
CA ARG A 361 14.26 6.36 -2.63
C ARG A 361 13.33 5.47 -1.83
N PRO A 362 12.79 6.00 -0.73
CA PRO A 362 11.86 5.26 0.10
C PRO A 362 10.49 5.11 -0.60
N GLY A 363 9.75 4.07 -0.22
CA GLY A 363 8.33 3.92 -0.60
C GLY A 363 8.08 3.48 -2.05
N VAL A 364 9.12 3.06 -2.76
CA VAL A 364 9.00 2.53 -4.12
C VAL A 364 8.30 1.17 -4.10
N ARG A 365 7.42 0.93 -5.07
CA ARG A 365 6.82 -0.38 -5.33
C ARG A 365 7.22 -0.89 -6.70
N ILE A 366 7.54 -2.17 -6.80
CA ILE A 366 7.85 -2.85 -8.07
C ILE A 366 7.10 -4.17 -8.13
N SER A 367 6.27 -4.33 -9.17
CA SER A 367 5.50 -5.55 -9.36
C SER A 367 5.29 -5.92 -10.82
N GLY A 368 5.00 -7.19 -11.11
CA GLY A 368 4.55 -7.59 -12.44
C GLY A 368 5.65 -7.74 -13.50
N PHE A 369 6.92 -7.91 -13.11
CA PHE A 369 8.03 -8.06 -14.07
C PHE A 369 8.72 -9.43 -14.01
N THR A 370 9.32 -9.83 -15.14
CA THR A 370 10.54 -10.65 -15.12
C THR A 370 11.76 -9.73 -15.12
N ILE A 371 12.67 -9.89 -14.16
CA ILE A 371 13.88 -9.07 -14.00
C ILE A 371 15.09 -9.98 -14.10
N GLN A 372 15.94 -9.73 -15.10
CA GLN A 372 16.99 -10.69 -15.45
C GLN A 372 18.29 -10.11 -15.98
N ASN A 373 19.30 -10.98 -16.01
CA ASN A 373 20.61 -10.74 -16.61
C ASN A 373 21.34 -9.51 -16.05
N SER A 374 21.43 -9.39 -14.72
CA SER A 374 22.38 -8.46 -14.10
C SER A 374 23.82 -8.76 -14.52
N GLY A 375 24.71 -7.79 -14.29
CA GLY A 375 26.16 -8.01 -14.29
C GLY A 375 26.61 -9.11 -13.34
N LYS A 376 27.85 -9.58 -13.54
CA LYS A 376 28.50 -10.64 -12.74
C LYS A 376 29.59 -10.12 -11.81
N LEU A 377 29.76 -8.80 -11.69
CA LEU A 377 30.65 -8.24 -10.68
C LEU A 377 30.03 -8.41 -9.30
N TYR A 378 30.90 -8.41 -8.29
CA TYR A 378 30.48 -8.63 -6.92
C TYR A 378 29.39 -7.63 -6.50
N PHE A 379 28.30 -8.16 -5.95
CA PHE A 379 27.10 -7.42 -5.56
C PHE A 379 26.22 -6.87 -6.69
N ASN A 380 26.43 -7.23 -7.95
CA ASN A 380 25.42 -6.93 -8.96
C ASN A 380 24.12 -7.67 -8.65
N ALA A 381 22.98 -7.02 -8.92
CA ALA A 381 21.69 -7.59 -8.61
C ALA A 381 20.64 -7.35 -9.68
N GLY A 382 19.62 -8.22 -9.70
CA GLY A 382 18.38 -7.95 -10.43
C GLY A 382 17.69 -6.72 -9.85
N ILE A 383 17.47 -6.70 -8.53
CA ILE A 383 16.98 -5.52 -7.83
C ILE A 383 17.91 -5.20 -6.66
N LYS A 384 18.34 -3.93 -6.54
CA LYS A 384 19.16 -3.44 -5.45
C LYS A 384 18.51 -2.22 -4.79
N THR A 385 18.39 -2.24 -3.47
CA THR A 385 18.00 -1.07 -2.67
C THR A 385 19.25 -0.39 -2.09
N LEU A 386 19.25 0.94 -1.96
CA LEU A 386 20.40 1.72 -1.46
C LEU A 386 20.01 2.79 -0.42
N THR A 387 18.81 2.70 0.16
CA THR A 387 18.24 3.75 1.01
C THR A 387 18.03 3.28 2.44
N LEU A 388 18.54 4.05 3.41
CA LEU A 388 18.42 3.74 4.83
C LEU A 388 16.96 3.67 5.33
N LYS A 389 16.01 4.26 4.59
CA LYS A 389 14.57 4.29 4.90
C LYS A 389 13.71 3.59 3.85
N SER A 390 14.23 2.53 3.24
CA SER A 390 13.72 1.97 1.98
C SER A 390 12.21 1.81 1.87
N ASN A 391 11.51 1.26 2.88
CA ASN A 391 10.05 1.11 2.86
C ASN A 391 9.51 0.53 1.54
N THR A 392 10.31 -0.34 0.89
CA THR A 392 10.09 -0.76 -0.48
C THR A 392 9.23 -2.02 -0.51
N ILE A 393 8.31 -2.09 -1.48
CA ILE A 393 7.51 -3.29 -1.71
C ILE A 393 7.92 -3.90 -3.06
N ILE A 394 8.47 -5.10 -3.01
CA ILE A 394 8.83 -5.89 -4.19
C ILE A 394 7.92 -7.11 -4.20
N SER A 395 6.99 -7.15 -5.14
CA SER A 395 5.95 -8.17 -5.13
C SER A 395 5.60 -8.73 -6.49
N ASN A 396 5.26 -10.02 -6.52
CA ASN A 396 4.71 -10.67 -7.71
C ASN A 396 5.61 -10.57 -8.96
N ASN A 397 6.92 -10.60 -8.79
CA ASN A 397 7.92 -10.61 -9.86
C ASN A 397 8.51 -12.01 -10.08
N ILE A 398 9.14 -12.23 -11.23
CA ILE A 398 10.08 -13.30 -11.50
C ILE A 398 11.48 -12.70 -11.54
N ILE A 399 12.38 -13.10 -10.63
CA ILE A 399 13.74 -12.56 -10.54
C ILE A 399 14.73 -13.68 -10.84
N GLN A 400 15.39 -13.61 -12.01
CA GLN A 400 16.15 -14.75 -12.52
C GLN A 400 17.46 -14.41 -13.25
N ASN A 401 18.40 -15.36 -13.29
CA ASN A 401 19.65 -15.28 -14.04
C ASN A 401 20.58 -14.10 -13.63
N ASN A 402 20.40 -13.57 -12.43
CA ASN A 402 21.23 -12.50 -11.87
C ASN A 402 22.39 -13.07 -11.04
N ASP A 403 23.36 -12.23 -10.70
CA ASP A 403 24.35 -12.58 -9.68
C ASP A 403 23.64 -12.70 -8.32
N ILE A 404 23.12 -11.60 -7.78
CA ILE A 404 22.13 -11.61 -6.69
C ILE A 404 20.74 -11.36 -7.30
N GLY A 405 19.74 -12.19 -7.00
CA GLY A 405 18.37 -11.91 -7.45
C GLY A 405 17.87 -10.59 -6.86
N LEU A 406 17.73 -10.56 -5.54
CA LEU A 406 17.29 -9.38 -4.79
C LEU A 406 18.30 -9.02 -3.70
N PHE A 407 18.86 -7.81 -3.77
CA PHE A 407 19.77 -7.27 -2.77
C PHE A 407 19.11 -6.15 -1.95
N LEU A 408 18.65 -6.50 -0.75
CA LEU A 408 18.17 -5.53 0.23
C LEU A 408 19.35 -4.99 1.03
N ASN A 409 19.88 -3.86 0.59
CA ASN A 409 21.10 -3.28 1.14
C ASN A 409 20.78 -1.95 1.83
N TYR A 410 21.08 -1.91 3.13
CA TYR A 410 20.81 -0.80 4.02
C TYR A 410 19.31 -0.55 4.28
N ALA A 411 18.89 -0.72 5.53
CA ALA A 411 17.61 -0.25 6.06
C ALA A 411 17.69 -0.24 7.59
N TYR A 412 17.65 0.93 8.23
CA TYR A 412 17.78 1.05 9.68
C TYR A 412 16.49 1.61 10.31
N ASP A 413 16.47 1.66 11.64
CA ASP A 413 15.42 2.30 12.44
C ASP A 413 14.00 1.82 12.10
N ASP A 414 13.20 2.70 11.49
CA ASP A 414 11.78 2.58 11.15
C ASP A 414 11.54 2.06 9.72
N ALA A 415 12.59 1.75 8.97
CA ALA A 415 12.48 1.21 7.62
C ALA A 415 11.83 -0.18 7.63
N TRP A 416 10.92 -0.46 6.68
CA TRP A 416 10.21 -1.74 6.56
C TRP A 416 10.10 -2.20 5.11
N ASN A 417 10.92 -3.17 4.69
CA ASN A 417 10.83 -3.73 3.34
C ASN A 417 9.90 -4.92 3.30
N VAL A 418 9.11 -5.03 2.23
CA VAL A 418 8.21 -6.15 1.98
C VAL A 418 8.62 -6.84 0.68
N VAL A 419 8.94 -8.13 0.78
CA VAL A 419 9.21 -9.01 -0.35
C VAL A 419 8.14 -10.09 -0.37
N LYS A 420 7.21 -10.03 -1.32
CA LYS A 420 6.02 -10.89 -1.30
C LYS A 420 5.63 -11.51 -2.64
N GLY A 421 5.34 -12.80 -2.67
CA GLY A 421 4.74 -13.42 -3.86
C GLY A 421 5.67 -13.52 -5.08
N ASN A 422 6.99 -13.37 -4.89
CA ASN A 422 7.96 -13.42 -5.98
C ASN A 422 8.42 -14.86 -6.25
N ILE A 423 8.79 -15.14 -7.51
CA ILE A 423 9.52 -16.33 -7.92
C ILE A 423 10.98 -15.92 -8.12
N ILE A 424 11.89 -16.43 -7.29
CA ILE A 424 13.31 -16.02 -7.30
C ILE A 424 14.17 -17.25 -7.60
N LYS A 425 14.70 -17.33 -8.82
CA LYS A 425 15.31 -18.57 -9.32
C LYS A 425 16.53 -18.37 -10.20
N ASN A 426 17.41 -19.38 -10.26
CA ASN A 426 18.57 -19.41 -11.16
C ASN A 426 19.52 -18.20 -10.99
N ASN A 427 19.58 -17.62 -9.79
CA ASN A 427 20.58 -16.60 -9.45
C ASN A 427 21.76 -17.27 -8.73
N ARG A 428 22.92 -16.59 -8.60
CA ARG A 428 23.96 -17.10 -7.68
C ARG A 428 23.41 -17.16 -6.26
N GLU A 429 22.84 -16.03 -5.83
CA GLU A 429 22.11 -15.89 -4.57
C GLU A 429 20.68 -15.44 -4.85
N GLY A 430 19.68 -16.05 -4.20
CA GLY A 430 18.28 -15.67 -4.40
C GLY A 430 17.96 -14.28 -3.81
N ILE A 431 17.88 -14.20 -2.49
CA ILE A 431 17.72 -12.95 -1.75
C ILE A 431 18.93 -12.78 -0.83
N TYR A 432 19.53 -11.60 -0.86
CA TYR A 432 20.53 -11.19 0.11
C TYR A 432 20.04 -9.94 0.85
N VAL A 433 19.88 -10.07 2.17
CA VAL A 433 19.58 -8.98 3.08
C VAL A 433 20.85 -8.60 3.85
N HIS A 434 21.29 -7.37 3.72
CA HIS A 434 22.57 -6.90 4.26
C HIS A 434 22.38 -5.54 4.93
N TRP A 435 22.58 -5.51 6.26
CA TRP A 435 22.37 -4.32 7.10
C TRP A 435 20.98 -3.69 6.91
N ALA A 436 19.97 -4.54 6.75
CA ALA A 436 18.59 -4.12 6.59
C ALA A 436 17.74 -4.80 7.68
N ASN A 437 17.16 -3.99 8.56
CA ASN A 437 16.28 -4.43 9.65
C ASN A 437 14.81 -4.45 9.19
N ASN A 438 13.97 -5.11 9.98
CA ASN A 438 12.51 -5.09 9.85
C ASN A 438 11.98 -5.48 8.44
N ASN A 439 12.49 -6.58 7.87
CA ASN A 439 12.02 -7.04 6.57
C ASN A 439 10.90 -8.08 6.74
N GLU A 440 9.87 -8.01 5.90
CA GLU A 440 8.85 -9.03 5.76
C GLU A 440 9.05 -9.79 4.44
N ILE A 441 9.52 -11.04 4.54
CA ILE A 441 9.70 -11.94 3.40
C ILE A 441 8.61 -13.00 3.48
N THR A 442 7.58 -12.89 2.64
CA THR A 442 6.38 -13.74 2.73
C THR A 442 5.90 -14.30 1.41
N ASP A 443 5.41 -15.53 1.39
CA ASP A 443 4.77 -16.14 0.23
C ASP A 443 5.63 -16.16 -1.06
N ASN A 444 6.96 -16.20 -0.94
CA ASN A 444 7.87 -16.29 -2.10
C ASN A 444 8.25 -17.75 -2.42
N ASP A 445 8.50 -18.02 -3.69
CA ASP A 445 9.06 -19.28 -4.20
C ASP A 445 10.53 -19.04 -4.60
N ILE A 446 11.45 -19.40 -3.71
CA ILE A 446 12.90 -19.14 -3.80
C ILE A 446 13.61 -20.46 -4.11
N LYS A 447 14.01 -20.66 -5.37
CA LYS A 447 14.44 -21.99 -5.82
C LYS A 447 15.55 -22.02 -6.84
N MET A 448 16.30 -23.11 -6.88
CA MET A 448 17.33 -23.34 -7.92
C MET A 448 18.38 -22.22 -7.98
N ASN A 449 18.68 -21.57 -6.85
CA ASN A 449 19.80 -20.63 -6.78
C ASN A 449 21.09 -21.40 -6.48
N PHE A 450 22.20 -20.99 -7.10
CA PHE A 450 23.43 -21.77 -7.13
C PHE A 450 24.08 -21.92 -5.74
N GLU A 451 23.99 -20.91 -4.88
CA GLU A 451 24.54 -20.93 -3.52
C GLU A 451 23.44 -20.95 -2.46
N ALA A 452 22.79 -19.83 -2.19
CA ALA A 452 21.72 -19.76 -1.18
C ALA A 452 20.40 -19.25 -1.73
N GLY A 453 19.30 -19.73 -1.14
CA GLY A 453 17.98 -19.15 -1.35
C GLY A 453 17.86 -17.78 -0.68
N LEU A 454 18.12 -17.72 0.63
CA LEU A 454 18.03 -16.48 1.42
C LEU A 454 19.24 -16.33 2.35
N ILE A 455 19.97 -15.24 2.21
CA ILE A 455 21.05 -14.83 3.13
C ILE A 455 20.61 -13.59 3.90
N MET A 456 20.86 -13.58 5.21
CA MET A 456 20.69 -12.42 6.06
C MET A 456 21.94 -12.14 6.86
N GLU A 457 22.53 -10.97 6.66
CA GLU A 457 23.74 -10.52 7.34
C GLU A 457 23.50 -9.19 8.06
N ARG A 458 23.80 -9.16 9.38
CA ARG A 458 23.65 -7.97 10.22
C ARG A 458 22.23 -7.40 10.19
N CYS A 459 21.23 -8.28 10.23
CA CYS A 459 19.82 -7.92 10.15
C CYS A 459 19.07 -8.26 11.44
N GLU A 460 18.21 -7.35 11.91
CA GLU A 460 17.37 -7.58 13.08
C GLU A 460 15.87 -7.43 12.79
N PHE A 461 15.06 -8.05 13.64
CA PHE A 461 13.59 -7.90 13.70
C PHE A 461 12.83 -8.24 12.39
N SER A 462 13.43 -9.05 11.52
CA SER A 462 12.80 -9.46 10.26
C SER A 462 11.93 -10.72 10.45
N THR A 463 10.90 -10.86 9.62
CA THR A 463 9.97 -11.99 9.60
C THR A 463 10.00 -12.70 8.25
N ILE A 464 10.23 -14.01 8.29
CA ILE A 464 10.24 -14.91 7.14
C ILE A 464 9.11 -15.92 7.33
N LYS A 465 8.06 -15.87 6.51
CA LYS A 465 6.87 -16.71 6.66
C LYS A 465 6.27 -17.19 5.35
N LYS A 466 5.62 -18.36 5.34
CA LYS A 466 4.91 -18.90 4.16
C LYS A 466 5.74 -19.02 2.87
N ASN A 467 7.07 -18.99 2.92
CA ASN A 467 7.90 -19.12 1.73
C ASN A 467 8.15 -20.59 1.40
N VAL A 468 8.29 -20.91 0.11
CA VAL A 468 8.85 -22.17 -0.37
C VAL A 468 10.29 -21.89 -0.77
N ILE A 469 11.25 -22.55 -0.11
CA ILE A 469 12.68 -22.34 -0.31
C ILE A 469 13.29 -23.69 -0.65
N SER A 470 13.51 -23.94 -1.94
CA SER A 470 13.84 -25.29 -2.40
C SER A 470 14.95 -25.40 -3.42
N ASP A 471 15.65 -26.54 -3.39
CA ASP A 471 16.58 -26.92 -4.45
C ASP A 471 17.72 -25.88 -4.65
N ASN A 472 18.16 -25.20 -3.58
CA ASN A 472 19.30 -24.28 -3.62
C ASN A 472 20.61 -25.02 -3.25
N GLY A 473 21.71 -24.68 -3.91
CA GLY A 473 22.92 -25.50 -3.94
C GLY A 473 23.59 -25.72 -2.58
N GLN A 474 23.64 -24.70 -1.72
CA GLN A 474 24.26 -24.77 -0.40
C GLN A 474 23.25 -24.57 0.74
N TYR A 475 22.55 -23.44 0.77
CA TYR A 475 21.70 -23.07 1.90
C TYR A 475 20.28 -22.76 1.45
N GLY A 476 19.28 -23.27 2.17
CA GLY A 476 17.92 -22.73 2.05
C GLY A 476 17.89 -21.32 2.63
N ILE A 477 18.14 -21.21 3.94
CA ILE A 477 18.28 -19.94 4.67
C ILE A 477 19.62 -19.92 5.40
N TYR A 478 20.35 -18.79 5.32
CA TYR A 478 21.58 -18.55 6.05
C TYR A 478 21.54 -17.22 6.82
N LEU A 479 21.49 -17.30 8.16
CA LEU A 479 21.72 -16.16 9.04
C LEU A 479 23.21 -16.06 9.42
N ARG A 480 23.84 -14.91 9.22
CA ARG A 480 25.25 -14.68 9.58
C ARG A 480 25.51 -13.28 10.14
N GLY A 481 26.66 -13.11 10.80
CA GLY A 481 27.19 -11.79 11.18
C GLY A 481 26.23 -10.99 12.06
N ALA A 482 25.85 -11.50 13.23
CA ALA A 482 24.97 -10.82 14.19
C ALA A 482 23.54 -10.54 13.67
N SER A 483 22.96 -11.45 12.86
CA SER A 483 21.55 -11.35 12.46
C SER A 483 20.63 -11.85 13.60
N ASN A 484 20.24 -10.95 14.51
CA ASN A 484 19.56 -11.29 15.76
C ASN A 484 18.05 -11.01 15.74
N ASN A 485 17.31 -11.61 16.69
CA ASN A 485 15.89 -11.30 16.94
C ASN A 485 14.97 -11.49 15.72
N ASN A 486 15.35 -12.31 14.75
CA ASN A 486 14.55 -12.61 13.57
C ASN A 486 13.59 -13.77 13.82
N ILE A 487 12.49 -13.77 13.06
CA ILE A 487 11.45 -14.80 13.10
C ILE A 487 11.48 -15.56 11.78
N ILE A 488 11.83 -16.85 11.85
CA ILE A 488 11.69 -17.80 10.74
C ILE A 488 10.56 -18.74 11.11
N GLY A 489 9.35 -18.50 10.60
CA GLY A 489 8.25 -19.34 10.99
C GLY A 489 6.94 -19.13 10.28
N ALA A 490 5.88 -19.73 10.81
CA ALA A 490 4.54 -19.67 10.24
C ALA A 490 4.49 -20.16 8.78
N LYS A 491 4.77 -21.46 8.58
CA LYS A 491 4.58 -22.23 7.35
C LYS A 491 5.60 -22.02 6.23
N ASN A 492 6.88 -21.78 6.53
CA ASN A 492 7.90 -21.93 5.48
C ASN A 492 8.12 -23.41 5.17
N THR A 493 8.28 -23.75 3.89
CA THR A 493 8.71 -25.07 3.42
C THR A 493 10.13 -24.96 2.89
N ILE A 494 11.09 -25.53 3.61
CA ILE A 494 12.52 -25.47 3.32
C ILE A 494 12.95 -26.88 2.91
N ARG A 495 13.21 -27.11 1.61
CA ARG A 495 13.41 -28.47 1.11
C ARG A 495 14.51 -28.66 0.09
N ASN A 496 15.12 -29.84 0.05
CA ASN A 496 16.11 -30.23 -0.96
C ASN A 496 17.31 -29.29 -1.08
N ASN A 497 17.74 -28.66 0.02
CA ASN A 497 18.96 -27.86 0.06
C ASN A 497 20.08 -28.67 0.73
N THR A 498 21.35 -28.34 0.47
CA THR A 498 22.47 -28.99 1.19
C THR A 498 22.35 -28.77 2.71
N ILE A 499 22.07 -27.55 3.14
CA ILE A 499 21.64 -27.24 4.51
C ILE A 499 20.34 -26.43 4.46
N GLY A 500 19.29 -26.92 5.11
CA GLY A 500 17.99 -26.23 5.13
C GLY A 500 18.08 -24.85 5.80
N LEU A 501 18.52 -24.81 7.06
CA LEU A 501 18.75 -23.56 7.81
C LEU A 501 20.11 -23.56 8.51
N LYS A 502 20.98 -22.61 8.15
CA LYS A 502 22.24 -22.33 8.87
C LYS A 502 22.12 -21.05 9.68
N ILE A 503 22.54 -21.09 10.94
CA ILE A 503 22.61 -19.93 11.82
C ILE A 503 24.04 -19.80 12.34
N ALA A 504 24.77 -18.79 11.87
CA ALA A 504 26.15 -18.52 12.26
C ALA A 504 26.25 -17.15 12.95
N GLU A 505 26.90 -17.09 14.12
CA GLU A 505 27.16 -15.84 14.86
C GLU A 505 25.91 -14.95 15.02
N SER A 506 24.74 -15.56 15.19
CA SER A 506 23.43 -14.91 15.10
C SER A 506 22.51 -15.42 16.21
N ASN A 507 22.09 -14.53 17.10
CA ASN A 507 21.52 -14.88 18.40
C ASN A 507 20.04 -14.52 18.55
N LYS A 508 19.37 -15.11 19.54
CA LYS A 508 18.00 -14.74 19.96
C LYS A 508 16.94 -14.86 18.84
N ASN A 509 17.20 -15.66 17.81
CA ASN A 509 16.27 -15.90 16.71
C ASN A 509 15.15 -16.87 17.15
N SER A 510 14.01 -16.85 16.46
CA SER A 510 12.89 -17.76 16.69
C SER A 510 12.58 -18.57 15.44
N VAL A 511 12.61 -19.89 15.57
CA VAL A 511 12.37 -20.84 14.48
C VAL A 511 11.19 -21.75 14.82
N TYR A 512 10.03 -21.51 14.19
CA TYR A 512 8.82 -22.23 14.53
C TYR A 512 7.88 -22.55 13.36
N TYR A 513 7.15 -23.66 13.43
CA TYR A 513 6.14 -24.01 12.40
C TYR A 513 6.66 -24.00 10.97
N ASN A 514 7.92 -24.39 10.77
CA ASN A 514 8.50 -24.63 9.44
C ASN A 514 8.46 -26.11 9.09
N ASN A 515 8.56 -26.41 7.80
CA ASN A 515 8.64 -27.76 7.26
C ASN A 515 10.03 -27.96 6.65
N PHE A 516 10.88 -28.76 7.30
CA PHE A 516 12.22 -29.13 6.85
C PHE A 516 12.16 -30.51 6.18
N ILE A 517 12.42 -30.58 4.88
CA ILE A 517 12.15 -31.79 4.06
C ILE A 517 13.31 -32.06 3.09
N GLY A 518 13.88 -33.26 3.06
CA GLY A 518 14.83 -33.69 2.02
C GLY A 518 16.14 -32.90 1.97
N ASN A 519 16.45 -32.09 2.98
CA ASN A 519 17.72 -31.38 3.04
C ASN A 519 18.82 -32.34 3.49
N SER A 520 20.02 -32.29 2.90
CA SER A 520 21.15 -33.15 3.31
C SER A 520 21.49 -32.95 4.79
N LYS A 521 21.32 -31.72 5.28
CA LYS A 521 21.27 -31.38 6.71
C LYS A 521 20.13 -30.42 6.97
N GLN A 522 19.14 -30.82 7.79
CA GLN A 522 17.96 -29.99 8.02
C GLN A 522 18.28 -28.62 8.62
N ALA A 523 19.15 -28.59 9.65
CA ALA A 523 19.60 -27.36 10.26
C ALA A 523 21.00 -27.49 10.86
N HIS A 524 21.71 -26.36 10.96
CA HIS A 524 23.02 -26.27 11.58
C HIS A 524 23.26 -24.94 12.29
N ILE A 525 23.94 -24.99 13.42
CA ILE A 525 24.21 -23.81 14.28
C ILE A 525 25.72 -23.66 14.47
N TYR A 526 26.24 -22.45 14.35
CA TYR A 526 27.65 -22.12 14.58
C TYR A 526 27.77 -20.84 15.40
N ASN A 527 28.47 -20.86 16.54
CA ASN A 527 28.67 -19.68 17.40
C ASN A 527 27.39 -18.86 17.67
N SER A 528 26.26 -19.55 17.81
CA SER A 528 24.94 -18.91 17.88
C SER A 528 24.16 -19.45 19.06
N PHE A 529 23.58 -18.55 19.84
CA PHE A 529 23.01 -18.82 21.14
C PHE A 529 21.59 -18.27 21.26
N ARG A 530 20.80 -18.89 22.14
CA ARG A 530 19.45 -18.45 22.50
C ARG A 530 18.45 -18.47 21.34
N THR A 531 18.70 -19.25 20.29
CA THR A 531 17.69 -19.51 19.25
C THR A 531 16.60 -20.42 19.81
N LYS A 532 15.34 -20.00 19.71
CA LYS A 532 14.19 -20.77 20.17
C LYS A 532 13.65 -21.62 19.03
N TRP A 533 13.57 -22.94 19.23
CA TRP A 533 13.01 -23.88 18.26
C TRP A 533 11.72 -24.48 18.81
N LYS A 534 10.64 -24.45 18.02
CA LYS A 534 9.34 -25.00 18.46
C LYS A 534 8.46 -25.39 17.29
N ARG A 535 7.87 -26.59 17.35
CA ARG A 535 6.80 -27.00 16.41
C ARG A 535 7.26 -26.94 14.95
N ASN A 536 8.51 -27.27 14.65
CA ASN A 536 8.92 -27.50 13.26
C ASN A 536 8.66 -28.96 12.89
N PHE A 537 8.29 -29.20 11.64
CA PHE A 537 8.24 -30.52 11.04
C PHE A 537 9.62 -30.87 10.46
N TRP A 538 10.05 -32.10 10.69
CA TRP A 538 11.35 -32.64 10.26
C TRP A 538 11.08 -34.02 9.66
N ASP A 539 11.26 -34.18 8.35
CA ASP A 539 11.00 -35.47 7.70
C ASP A 539 11.96 -36.58 8.16
N ASP A 540 13.17 -36.21 8.61
CA ASP A 540 14.16 -37.10 9.22
C ASP A 540 13.90 -37.44 10.71
N TRP A 541 12.80 -36.94 11.30
CA TRP A 541 12.50 -37.12 12.73
C TRP A 541 11.01 -37.21 13.05
N GLN A 542 10.49 -38.44 13.04
CA GLN A 542 9.08 -38.75 13.35
C GLN A 542 8.85 -39.30 14.77
N ARG A 543 9.73 -38.96 15.72
CA ARG A 543 9.68 -39.47 17.11
C ARG A 543 8.92 -38.52 18.04
N ILE A 544 8.48 -39.03 19.20
CA ILE A 544 7.83 -38.23 20.26
C ILE A 544 8.83 -37.33 21.01
N LEU A 545 10.12 -37.66 20.93
CA LEU A 545 11.19 -36.99 21.65
C LEU A 545 11.56 -35.64 21.01
N PRO A 546 12.12 -34.70 21.81
CA PRO A 546 12.70 -33.47 21.28
C PRO A 546 13.73 -33.73 20.17
N LYS A 547 13.72 -32.91 19.11
CA LYS A 547 14.70 -32.98 18.02
C LYS A 547 15.95 -32.20 18.42
N ILE A 548 17.11 -32.86 18.39
CA ILE A 548 18.41 -32.22 18.60
C ILE A 548 18.84 -31.54 17.29
N ILE A 549 19.19 -30.25 17.37
CA ILE A 549 19.81 -29.49 16.28
C ILE A 549 21.31 -29.37 16.56
N LYS A 550 22.14 -30.00 15.74
CA LYS A 550 23.60 -30.06 15.91
C LYS A 550 24.28 -28.76 15.49
N GLY A 551 25.29 -28.37 16.24
CA GLY A 551 26.10 -27.18 15.99
C GLY A 551 27.52 -27.27 16.55
N ASN A 552 28.26 -26.19 16.42
CA ASN A 552 29.64 -26.06 16.91
C ASN A 552 29.88 -24.67 17.51
N ILE A 553 30.82 -24.60 18.46
CA ILE A 553 31.30 -23.37 19.10
C ILE A 553 32.82 -23.27 18.96
N GLY A 554 33.32 -22.06 18.69
CA GLY A 554 34.72 -21.73 18.57
C GLY A 554 35.33 -22.25 17.26
N SER A 555 36.51 -21.72 16.94
CA SER A 555 37.28 -22.11 15.75
C SER A 555 37.73 -23.58 15.77
N ILE A 556 37.91 -24.16 16.95
CA ILE A 556 38.24 -25.59 17.15
C ILE A 556 37.02 -26.52 17.06
N GLY A 557 35.82 -25.98 16.83
CA GLY A 557 34.64 -26.77 16.51
C GLY A 557 34.04 -27.58 17.66
N ILE A 558 34.07 -27.07 18.90
CA ILE A 558 33.49 -27.76 20.07
C ILE A 558 32.01 -28.08 19.78
N PRO A 559 31.57 -29.35 19.88
CA PRO A 559 30.18 -29.71 19.63
C PRO A 559 29.22 -28.94 20.54
N TYR A 560 28.14 -28.43 19.95
CA TYR A 560 27.07 -27.72 20.63
C TYR A 560 25.72 -28.16 20.06
N PHE A 561 24.64 -27.99 20.80
CA PHE A 561 23.32 -28.33 20.29
C PHE A 561 22.24 -27.38 20.81
N ASN A 562 21.21 -27.22 19.99
CA ASN A 562 19.90 -26.71 20.41
C ASN A 562 18.87 -27.83 20.31
N ILE A 563 17.67 -27.56 20.81
CA ILE A 563 16.58 -28.54 20.88
C ILE A 563 15.28 -27.89 20.41
N ASP A 564 14.60 -28.53 19.45
CA ASP A 564 13.16 -28.31 19.24
C ASP A 564 12.42 -29.21 20.21
N TRP A 565 11.86 -28.59 21.25
CA TRP A 565 11.20 -29.29 22.34
C TRP A 565 9.88 -29.96 21.96
N ARG A 566 9.25 -29.52 20.86
CA ARG A 566 7.91 -29.99 20.47
C ARG A 566 7.82 -30.11 18.94
N PRO A 567 8.59 -31.01 18.30
CA PRO A 567 8.53 -31.18 16.86
C PRO A 567 7.11 -31.59 16.41
N ARG A 568 6.69 -31.12 15.24
CA ARG A 568 5.43 -31.50 14.62
C ARG A 568 5.56 -32.88 13.97
N ARG A 569 4.46 -33.64 13.97
CA ARG A 569 4.40 -34.98 13.36
C ARG A 569 3.84 -34.99 11.94
N ASN A 570 3.01 -34.01 11.61
CA ASN A 570 2.34 -33.89 10.32
C ASN A 570 2.57 -32.48 9.74
N LEU A 571 2.59 -32.42 8.40
CA LEU A 571 2.82 -31.23 7.58
C LEU A 571 1.79 -30.12 7.76
#